data_AF-A0ABC8LDI5-F1
#
_entry.id   AF-A0ABC8LDI5-F1
#
_cell.length_a   1.000
_cell.length_b   1.000
_cell.length_c   1.000
_cell.angle_alpha   90.00
_cell.angle_beta   90.00
_cell.angle_gamma   90.00
#
_symmetry.space_group_name_H-M   'P 1'
#
loop_
_entity.id
_entity.type
_entity.pdbx_description
1 polymer ?
#
loop_
_entity_poly.entity_id
_entity_poly.type
_entity_poly.pdbx_seq_one_letter_code
_entity_poly.pdbx_strand_id
1 'polypeptide(L)'
;MRNNERSAGEISAAKQKNVDDWLPITSSRNAKWWYSAFHNVTAMVGAGVLSLPYAMSNLGWGPGVTLMIMSWIITLYTLWQMVEMHEIIPGKRLDRYHELGQAAFGEKLGLWIIVPQQLIVEVGVDIVYMVTGGQSLQKVHELLCSDCKDIKTTYWIMIFASVHFVISHLPNFNSMSVISVAAAVMSLSYSTIAWGATVHKGVRPDVDYSSRASTTPGNVFNFLNALGDVAFAYAGHNVVLEIQATIPSTPEVPSKVPMWRGVVVAYIIVAICYFPVAFLGYWMFGNSVDDNILMTLEKPVWLIAIANLFVVVHVIGSYQIFAMPVFDMLETVLVKKMNFDPSFKLRFITRSLYVGKSHALLTRYSYSIHLSDLFLALDCAAVTMFIAICIPFFGGLLGFFGGFAFAPTTYFLPCIIWLTLKKPKKFSLSWIINWFCIIVGVMLTVLAPIGGLRTIIVSAKTYKFFS
;
A
#
# COMPACT_ATOMS: atom_id res chain seq x y z
N MET A 1 -13.72 50.27 3.42
CA MET A 1 -12.60 49.33 3.71
C MET A 1 -13.09 48.04 4.36
N ARG A 2 -13.76 48.04 5.52
CA ARG A 2 -14.34 46.82 6.15
C ARG A 2 -15.24 45.94 5.25
N ASN A 3 -16.06 46.53 4.39
CA ASN A 3 -16.94 45.75 3.49
C ASN A 3 -16.16 45.08 2.33
N ASN A 4 -15.07 45.70 1.85
CA ASN A 4 -14.21 45.08 0.83
C ASN A 4 -13.33 43.97 1.44
N GLU A 5 -12.89 44.12 2.69
CA GLU A 5 -12.14 43.08 3.40
C GLU A 5 -13.02 41.87 3.74
N ARG A 6 -14.29 42.08 4.14
CA ARG A 6 -15.27 40.99 4.31
C ARG A 6 -15.57 40.28 3.00
N SER A 7 -15.84 41.03 1.93
CA SER A 7 -16.10 40.46 0.61
C SER A 7 -14.89 39.70 0.05
N ALA A 8 -13.67 40.22 0.20
CA ALA A 8 -12.44 39.53 -0.17
C ALA A 8 -12.21 38.25 0.67
N GLY A 9 -12.51 38.30 1.97
CA GLY A 9 -12.46 37.13 2.86
C GLY A 9 -13.48 36.05 2.50
N GLU A 10 -14.70 36.44 2.15
CA GLU A 10 -15.77 35.53 1.69
C GLU A 10 -15.43 34.90 0.33
N ILE A 11 -14.87 35.68 -0.61
CA ILE A 11 -14.38 35.16 -1.90
C ILE A 11 -13.21 34.18 -1.70
N SER A 12 -12.29 34.49 -0.79
CA SER A 12 -11.17 33.59 -0.44
C SER A 12 -11.66 32.30 0.20
N ALA A 13 -12.64 32.37 1.11
CA ALA A 13 -13.23 31.20 1.75
C ALA A 13 -14.04 30.34 0.75
N ALA A 14 -14.80 30.97 -0.15
CA ALA A 14 -15.54 30.28 -1.20
C ALA A 14 -14.59 29.59 -2.20
N LYS A 15 -13.48 30.23 -2.57
CA LYS A 15 -12.45 29.63 -3.42
C LYS A 15 -11.77 28.44 -2.73
N GLN A 16 -11.43 28.57 -1.44
CA GLN A 16 -10.86 27.48 -0.66
C GLN A 16 -11.82 26.29 -0.58
N LYS A 17 -13.09 26.54 -0.29
CA LYS A 17 -14.14 25.52 -0.25
C LYS A 17 -14.31 24.81 -1.60
N ASN A 18 -14.30 25.54 -2.71
CA ASN A 18 -14.41 24.95 -4.05
C ASN A 18 -13.21 24.04 -4.39
N VAL A 19 -12.00 24.42 -3.96
CA VAL A 19 -10.81 23.57 -4.11
C VAL A 19 -10.93 22.31 -3.25
N ASP A 20 -11.33 22.44 -1.99
CA ASP A 20 -11.48 21.29 -1.09
C ASP A 20 -12.63 20.37 -1.55
N ASP A 21 -13.70 20.92 -2.13
CA ASP A 21 -14.80 20.16 -2.73
C ASP A 21 -14.40 19.45 -4.06
N TRP A 22 -13.29 19.85 -4.69
CA TRP A 22 -12.79 19.24 -5.92
C TRP A 22 -11.73 18.15 -5.69
N LEU A 23 -10.93 18.29 -4.63
CA LEU A 23 -9.80 17.39 -4.34
C LEU A 23 -10.26 15.95 -4.05
N PRO A 24 -9.50 14.92 -4.51
CA PRO A 24 -9.91 13.51 -4.40
C PRO A 24 -10.30 13.02 -3.01
N ILE A 25 -9.72 13.56 -1.95
CA ILE A 25 -10.00 13.11 -0.57
C ILE A 25 -11.06 13.94 0.13
N THR A 26 -11.04 15.26 -0.06
CA THR A 26 -11.92 16.19 0.66
C THR A 26 -13.28 16.41 -0.03
N SER A 27 -13.42 16.02 -1.30
CA SER A 27 -14.64 16.22 -2.11
C SER A 27 -15.89 15.48 -1.61
N SER A 28 -15.76 14.47 -0.75
CA SER A 28 -16.92 13.75 -0.20
C SER A 28 -16.68 13.24 1.21
N ARG A 29 -17.55 13.66 2.15
CA ARG A 29 -17.50 13.25 3.56
C ARG A 29 -18.77 12.55 4.03
N ASN A 30 -19.30 11.64 3.21
CA ASN A 30 -20.55 10.92 3.46
C ASN A 30 -20.34 9.44 3.78
N ALA A 31 -19.10 9.02 4.08
CA ALA A 31 -18.78 7.62 4.26
C ALA A 31 -19.40 7.04 5.55
N LYS A 32 -20.01 5.85 5.45
CA LYS A 32 -20.49 5.08 6.60
C LYS A 32 -19.33 4.35 7.27
N TRP A 33 -19.45 4.04 8.56
CA TRP A 33 -18.40 3.35 9.33
C TRP A 33 -17.93 2.03 8.70
N TRP A 34 -18.82 1.30 8.02
CA TRP A 34 -18.46 0.02 7.41
C TRP A 34 -17.69 0.17 6.09
N TYR A 35 -17.75 1.33 5.43
CA TYR A 35 -16.87 1.61 4.29
C TYR A 35 -15.41 1.66 4.74
N SER A 36 -15.12 2.18 5.95
CA SER A 36 -13.75 2.17 6.43
C SER A 36 -13.24 0.75 6.68
N ALA A 37 -14.09 -0.20 7.08
CA ALA A 37 -13.71 -1.61 7.16
C ALA A 37 -13.26 -2.14 5.80
N PHE A 38 -14.07 -1.96 4.75
CA PHE A 38 -13.73 -2.45 3.40
C PHE A 38 -12.52 -1.75 2.79
N HIS A 39 -12.39 -0.43 2.98
CA HIS A 39 -11.21 0.29 2.51
C HIS A 39 -9.94 -0.16 3.23
N ASN A 40 -9.97 -0.35 4.55
CA ASN A 40 -8.83 -0.89 5.30
C ASN A 40 -8.51 -2.34 4.89
N VAL A 41 -9.51 -3.20 4.73
CA VAL A 41 -9.30 -4.58 4.21
C VAL A 41 -8.67 -4.55 2.82
N THR A 42 -9.16 -3.68 1.94
CA THR A 42 -8.63 -3.57 0.57
C THR A 42 -7.21 -3.02 0.56
N ALA A 43 -6.89 -2.07 1.45
CA ALA A 43 -5.56 -1.51 1.59
C ALA A 43 -4.55 -2.52 2.15
N MET A 44 -4.97 -3.34 3.11
CA MET A 44 -4.10 -4.31 3.78
C MET A 44 -4.00 -5.64 3.03
N VAL A 45 -5.13 -6.30 2.80
CA VAL A 45 -5.20 -7.68 2.29
C VAL A 45 -4.98 -7.70 0.77
N GLY A 46 -3.74 -7.50 0.35
CA GLY A 46 -3.32 -7.53 -1.05
C GLY A 46 -2.20 -8.54 -1.34
N ALA A 47 -1.29 -8.17 -2.23
CA ALA A 47 -0.17 -9.02 -2.65
C ALA A 47 0.62 -9.65 -1.49
N GLY A 48 0.76 -8.95 -0.36
CA GLY A 48 1.54 -9.44 0.78
C GLY A 48 1.02 -10.74 1.41
N VAL A 49 -0.28 -11.02 1.39
CA VAL A 49 -0.79 -12.30 1.95
C VAL A 49 -0.31 -13.51 1.16
N LEU A 50 -0.09 -13.34 -0.14
CA LEU A 50 0.31 -14.41 -1.06
C LEU A 50 1.76 -14.86 -0.82
N SER A 51 2.60 -14.00 -0.22
CA SER A 51 3.99 -14.30 0.10
C SER A 51 4.21 -14.82 1.52
N LEU A 52 3.21 -14.74 2.40
CA LEU A 52 3.37 -15.16 3.79
C LEU A 52 3.83 -16.62 3.96
N PRO A 53 3.35 -17.61 3.17
CA PRO A 53 3.86 -18.97 3.24
C PRO A 53 5.36 -19.05 2.88
N TYR A 54 5.77 -18.27 1.88
CA TYR A 54 7.17 -18.15 1.48
C TYR A 54 8.02 -17.49 2.58
N ALA A 55 7.52 -16.42 3.19
CA ALA A 55 8.17 -15.79 4.33
C ALA A 55 8.38 -16.79 5.48
N MET A 56 7.34 -17.57 5.81
CA MET A 56 7.42 -18.64 6.81
C MET A 56 8.48 -19.70 6.45
N SER A 57 8.61 -20.07 5.17
CA SER A 57 9.64 -21.02 4.72
C SER A 57 11.08 -20.50 4.83
N ASN A 58 11.28 -19.18 4.91
CA ASN A 58 12.59 -18.57 5.14
C ASN A 58 12.86 -18.25 6.61
N LEU A 59 11.81 -18.02 7.41
CA LEU A 59 11.91 -17.71 8.85
C LEU A 59 11.87 -18.96 9.74
N GLY A 60 11.27 -20.05 9.25
CA GLY A 60 10.92 -21.23 10.03
C GLY A 60 9.75 -20.98 10.99
N TRP A 61 9.30 -22.05 11.68
CA TRP A 61 8.13 -21.98 12.57
C TRP A 61 8.30 -21.01 13.73
N GLY A 62 9.38 -21.11 14.51
CA GLY A 62 9.58 -20.30 15.72
C GLY A 62 9.65 -18.79 15.43
N PRO A 63 10.68 -18.32 14.70
CA PRO A 63 10.80 -16.92 14.32
C PRO A 63 9.62 -16.44 13.47
N GLY A 64 9.14 -17.26 12.52
CA GLY A 64 8.03 -16.91 11.62
C GLY A 64 6.72 -16.63 12.35
N VAL A 65 6.28 -17.54 13.24
CA VAL A 65 5.07 -17.34 14.05
C VAL A 65 5.21 -16.11 14.95
N THR A 66 6.38 -15.95 15.58
CA THR A 66 6.66 -14.81 16.46
C THR A 66 6.55 -13.49 15.71
N LEU A 67 7.20 -13.37 14.55
CA LEU A 67 7.19 -12.16 13.72
C LEU A 67 5.80 -11.86 13.15
N MET A 68 5.04 -12.88 12.77
CA MET A 68 3.66 -12.73 12.29
C MET A 68 2.73 -12.15 13.36
N ILE A 69 2.73 -12.73 14.57
CA ILE A 69 1.90 -12.26 15.68
C ILE A 69 2.35 -10.88 16.14
N MET A 70 3.66 -10.69 16.30
CA MET A 70 4.22 -9.41 16.74
C MET A 70 3.88 -8.29 15.74
N SER A 71 4.04 -8.54 14.45
CA SER A 71 3.72 -7.57 13.40
C SER A 71 2.24 -7.21 13.40
N TRP A 72 1.35 -8.19 13.52
CA TRP A 72 -0.09 -7.94 13.63
C TRP A 72 -0.45 -7.06 14.85
N ILE A 73 0.18 -7.30 16.01
CA ILE A 73 -0.05 -6.49 17.22
C ILE A 73 0.51 -5.07 17.07
N ILE A 74 1.75 -4.92 16.57
CA ILE A 74 2.40 -3.62 16.39
C ILE A 74 1.63 -2.77 15.38
N THR A 75 1.24 -3.37 14.25
CA THR A 75 0.50 -2.68 13.18
C THR A 75 -0.89 -2.24 13.66
N LEU A 76 -1.61 -3.08 14.42
CA LEU A 76 -2.88 -2.68 15.04
C LEU A 76 -2.70 -1.51 16.01
N TYR A 77 -1.67 -1.56 16.84
CA TYR A 77 -1.36 -0.52 17.81
C TYR A 77 -1.01 0.82 17.14
N THR A 78 -0.14 0.79 16.13
CA THR A 78 0.28 2.00 15.40
C THR A 78 -0.85 2.59 14.56
N LEU A 79 -1.72 1.75 14.00
CA LEU A 79 -2.90 2.23 13.27
C LEU A 79 -3.89 2.89 14.23
N TRP A 80 -4.13 2.30 15.41
CA TRP A 80 -4.91 2.95 16.48
C TRP A 80 -4.39 4.34 16.83
N GLN A 81 -3.05 4.49 16.93
CA GLN A 81 -2.44 5.79 17.21
C GLN A 81 -2.76 6.82 16.11
N MET A 82 -2.68 6.44 14.84
CA MET A 82 -3.04 7.35 13.73
C MET A 82 -4.50 7.78 13.80
N VAL A 83 -5.42 6.85 14.08
CA VAL A 83 -6.84 7.13 14.22
C VAL A 83 -7.13 8.12 15.36
N GLU A 84 -6.47 7.95 16.50
CA GLU A 84 -6.59 8.85 17.65
C GLU A 84 -5.93 10.22 17.42
N MET A 85 -4.95 10.31 16.53
CA MET A 85 -4.22 11.55 16.24
C MET A 85 -4.83 12.40 15.13
N HIS A 86 -5.77 11.86 14.34
CA HIS A 86 -6.44 12.56 13.23
C HIS A 86 -7.10 13.89 13.67
N GLU A 87 -7.58 13.98 14.91
CA GLU A 87 -8.26 15.15 15.46
C GLU A 87 -7.60 15.62 16.78
N ILE A 88 -6.28 15.46 16.88
CA ILE A 88 -5.52 15.82 18.09
C ILE A 88 -5.48 17.32 18.36
N ILE A 89 -5.62 18.14 17.31
CA ILE A 89 -5.66 19.60 17.42
C ILE A 89 -7.14 20.03 17.47
N PRO A 90 -7.58 20.72 18.53
CA PRO A 90 -8.96 21.18 18.63
C PRO A 90 -9.38 22.02 17.41
N GLY A 91 -10.48 21.62 16.75
CA GLY A 91 -11.03 22.32 15.59
C GLY A 91 -10.28 22.09 14.27
N LYS A 92 -9.23 21.26 14.23
CA LYS A 92 -8.50 20.94 12.99
C LYS A 92 -8.41 19.43 12.79
N ARG A 93 -8.86 18.96 11.62
CA ARG A 93 -8.64 17.59 11.14
C ARG A 93 -7.30 17.53 10.39
N LEU A 94 -6.53 16.50 10.66
CA LEU A 94 -5.30 16.17 9.94
C LEU A 94 -5.67 15.04 8.97
N ASP A 95 -6.16 15.43 7.79
CA ASP A 95 -6.74 14.51 6.81
C ASP A 95 -5.66 13.74 6.02
N ARG A 96 -4.38 14.13 6.19
CA ARG A 96 -3.22 13.54 5.50
C ARG A 96 -2.17 13.06 6.46
N TYR A 97 -1.42 12.05 6.05
CA TYR A 97 -0.26 11.64 6.83
C TYR A 97 0.83 12.72 6.91
N HIS A 98 1.12 13.41 5.82
CA HIS A 98 2.09 14.50 5.86
C HIS A 98 1.64 15.68 6.76
N GLU A 99 0.34 15.96 6.89
CA GLU A 99 -0.18 16.98 7.82
C GLU A 99 0.05 16.59 9.28
N LEU A 100 -0.11 15.29 9.59
CA LEU A 100 0.22 14.77 10.91
C LEU A 100 1.73 14.88 11.21
N GLY A 101 2.59 14.62 10.21
CA GLY A 101 4.02 14.87 10.31
C GLY A 101 4.37 16.33 10.54
N GLN A 102 3.70 17.25 9.83
CA GLN A 102 3.88 18.69 10.00
C GLN A 102 3.46 19.18 11.39
N ALA A 103 2.37 18.61 11.95
CA ALA A 103 1.95 18.92 13.31
C ALA A 103 2.99 18.50 14.36
N ALA A 104 3.69 17.37 14.14
CA ALA A 104 4.70 16.87 15.07
C ALA A 104 6.08 17.54 14.92
N PHE A 105 6.56 17.72 13.69
CA PHE A 105 7.94 18.12 13.40
C PHE A 105 8.07 19.54 12.82
N GLY A 106 6.96 20.24 12.60
CA GLY A 106 6.90 21.55 11.94
C GLY A 106 6.71 21.46 10.43
N GLU A 107 6.35 22.59 9.81
CA GLU A 107 5.85 22.64 8.42
C GLU A 107 6.82 22.08 7.37
N LYS A 108 8.12 22.36 7.51
CA LYS A 108 9.14 21.93 6.54
C LYS A 108 9.65 20.52 6.84
N LEU A 109 10.09 20.29 8.07
CA LEU A 109 10.70 19.01 8.45
C LEU A 109 9.68 17.86 8.39
N GLY A 110 8.42 18.11 8.76
CA GLY A 110 7.34 17.13 8.65
C GLY A 110 7.11 16.65 7.22
N LEU A 111 7.15 17.56 6.24
CA LEU A 111 7.04 17.21 4.82
C LEU A 111 8.24 16.37 4.35
N TRP A 112 9.46 16.79 4.68
CA TRP A 112 10.69 16.09 4.27
C TRP A 112 10.82 14.68 4.86
N ILE A 113 10.24 14.43 6.02
CA ILE A 113 10.23 13.10 6.65
C ILE A 113 9.14 12.21 6.06
N ILE A 114 7.89 12.71 5.99
CA ILE A 114 6.73 11.87 5.66
C ILE A 114 6.54 11.69 4.16
N VAL A 115 6.61 12.77 3.36
CA VAL A 115 6.24 12.71 1.94
C VAL A 115 7.11 11.74 1.13
N PRO A 116 8.46 11.72 1.26
CA PRO A 116 9.26 10.76 0.52
C PRO A 116 8.91 9.31 0.87
N GLN A 117 8.74 9.02 2.16
CA GLN A 117 8.39 7.68 2.64
C GLN A 117 6.99 7.25 2.17
N GLN A 118 6.01 8.16 2.25
CA GLN A 118 4.64 7.93 1.78
C GLN A 118 4.60 7.66 0.28
N LEU A 119 5.28 8.47 -0.55
CA LEU A 119 5.34 8.27 -1.99
C LEU A 119 6.03 6.96 -2.39
N ILE A 120 7.12 6.59 -1.71
CA ILE A 120 7.81 5.31 -1.97
C ILE A 120 6.88 4.14 -1.64
N VAL A 121 6.10 4.22 -0.55
CA VAL A 121 5.10 3.21 -0.23
C VAL A 121 4.03 3.12 -1.32
N GLU A 122 3.39 4.23 -1.65
CA GLU A 122 2.27 4.26 -2.60
C GLU A 122 2.71 3.76 -4.00
N VAL A 123 3.80 4.29 -4.53
CA VAL A 123 4.34 3.87 -5.83
C VAL A 123 4.90 2.45 -5.77
N GLY A 124 5.54 2.06 -4.67
CA GLY A 124 6.10 0.72 -4.48
C GLY A 124 5.02 -0.37 -4.48
N VAL A 125 3.90 -0.11 -3.81
CA VAL A 125 2.72 -1.00 -3.82
C VAL A 125 2.16 -1.12 -5.23
N ASP A 126 1.97 0.01 -5.91
CA ASP A 126 1.44 0.03 -7.26
C ASP A 126 2.32 -0.77 -8.24
N ILE A 127 3.66 -0.72 -8.10
CA ILE A 127 4.59 -1.58 -8.85
C ILE A 127 4.35 -3.06 -8.54
N VAL A 128 4.29 -3.42 -7.25
CA VAL A 128 4.06 -4.82 -6.82
C VAL A 128 2.72 -5.32 -7.36
N TYR A 129 1.70 -4.47 -7.39
CA TYR A 129 0.38 -4.77 -7.91
C TYR A 129 0.36 -4.97 -9.42
N MET A 130 1.12 -4.18 -10.18
CA MET A 130 1.31 -4.42 -11.62
C MET A 130 1.92 -5.81 -11.89
N VAL A 131 2.93 -6.21 -11.12
CA VAL A 131 3.54 -7.56 -11.20
C VAL A 131 2.53 -8.64 -10.80
N THR A 132 1.84 -8.45 -9.67
CA THR A 132 0.88 -9.42 -9.12
C THR A 132 -0.28 -9.68 -10.08
N GLY A 133 -0.88 -8.61 -10.61
CA GLY A 133 -1.98 -8.71 -11.58
C GLY A 133 -1.55 -9.35 -12.89
N GLY A 134 -0.37 -8.96 -13.42
CA GLY A 134 0.19 -9.56 -14.63
C GLY A 134 0.50 -11.05 -14.48
N GLN A 135 1.16 -11.45 -13.39
CA GLN A 135 1.44 -12.87 -13.11
C GLN A 135 0.15 -13.68 -12.88
N SER A 136 -0.86 -13.09 -12.23
CA SER A 136 -2.14 -13.77 -12.01
C SER A 136 -2.89 -14.00 -13.32
N LEU A 137 -2.92 -13.01 -14.24
CA LEU A 137 -3.49 -13.18 -15.58
C LEU A 137 -2.74 -14.24 -16.39
N GLN A 138 -1.40 -14.21 -16.33
CA GLN A 138 -0.56 -15.22 -16.97
C GLN A 138 -0.91 -16.63 -16.48
N LYS A 139 -1.01 -16.82 -15.16
CA LYS A 139 -1.34 -18.11 -14.55
C LYS A 139 -2.72 -18.61 -15.00
N VAL A 140 -3.71 -17.71 -15.12
CA VAL A 140 -5.04 -18.07 -15.64
C VAL A 140 -4.95 -18.58 -17.08
N HIS A 141 -4.18 -17.91 -17.94
CA HIS A 141 -3.98 -18.32 -19.31
C HIS A 141 -3.31 -19.70 -19.41
N GLU A 142 -2.22 -19.92 -18.67
CA GLU A 142 -1.50 -21.20 -18.61
C GLU A 142 -2.39 -22.35 -18.11
N LEU A 143 -3.28 -22.07 -17.16
CA LEU A 143 -4.20 -23.07 -16.60
C LEU A 143 -5.37 -23.41 -17.54
N LEU A 144 -5.94 -22.41 -18.22
CA LEU A 144 -7.16 -22.58 -19.03
C LEU A 144 -6.87 -22.93 -20.49
N CYS A 145 -5.67 -22.62 -21.00
CA CYS A 145 -5.27 -22.93 -22.36
C CYS A 145 -3.95 -23.70 -22.41
N SER A 146 -4.05 -25.04 -22.33
CA SER A 146 -2.91 -25.94 -22.35
C SER A 146 -2.15 -25.99 -23.67
N ASP A 147 -2.82 -25.67 -24.79
CA ASP A 147 -2.24 -25.70 -26.14
C ASP A 147 -1.97 -24.28 -26.71
N CYS A 148 -2.07 -23.24 -25.87
CA CYS A 148 -1.79 -21.87 -26.29
C CYS A 148 -0.29 -21.60 -26.37
N LYS A 149 0.09 -20.62 -27.19
CA LYS A 149 1.45 -20.11 -27.23
C LYS A 149 1.80 -19.43 -25.91
N ASP A 150 2.99 -19.70 -25.40
CA ASP A 150 3.51 -19.00 -24.22
C ASP A 150 3.63 -17.48 -24.49
N ILE A 151 2.95 -16.71 -23.66
CA ILE A 151 2.96 -15.24 -23.68
C ILE A 151 3.77 -14.76 -22.48
N LYS A 152 4.76 -13.89 -22.75
CA LYS A 152 5.64 -13.33 -21.71
C LYS A 152 4.86 -12.54 -20.67
N THR A 153 5.30 -12.59 -19.41
CA THR A 153 4.75 -11.81 -18.29
C THR A 153 4.63 -10.31 -18.59
N THR A 154 5.58 -9.75 -19.35
CA THR A 154 5.56 -8.34 -19.78
C THR A 154 4.26 -7.95 -20.48
N TYR A 155 3.72 -8.81 -21.35
CA TYR A 155 2.46 -8.52 -22.05
C TYR A 155 1.26 -8.56 -21.09
N TRP A 156 1.26 -9.49 -20.15
CA TRP A 156 0.22 -9.57 -19.13
C TRP A 156 0.23 -8.36 -18.19
N ILE A 157 1.42 -7.87 -17.82
CA ILE A 157 1.57 -6.61 -17.06
C ILE A 157 1.00 -5.43 -17.86
N MET A 158 1.27 -5.33 -19.17
CA MET A 158 0.71 -4.27 -20.01
C MET A 158 -0.82 -4.35 -20.14
N ILE A 159 -1.38 -5.56 -20.30
CA ILE A 159 -2.83 -5.78 -20.32
C ILE A 159 -3.44 -5.32 -19.00
N PHE A 160 -2.85 -5.72 -17.87
CA PHE A 160 -3.31 -5.32 -16.55
C PHE A 160 -3.22 -3.79 -16.34
N ALA A 161 -2.11 -3.17 -16.74
CA ALA A 161 -1.91 -1.72 -16.66
C ALA A 161 -2.93 -0.92 -17.49
N SER A 162 -3.39 -1.45 -18.63
CA SER A 162 -4.42 -0.78 -19.44
C SER A 162 -5.75 -0.59 -18.71
N VAL A 163 -6.09 -1.52 -17.80
CA VAL A 163 -7.29 -1.40 -16.95
C VAL A 163 -7.12 -0.23 -15.97
N HIS A 164 -5.94 -0.11 -15.36
CA HIS A 164 -5.62 0.98 -14.43
C HIS A 164 -5.62 2.35 -15.08
N PHE A 165 -5.18 2.44 -16.34
CA PHE A 165 -5.26 3.68 -17.09
C PHE A 165 -6.69 4.20 -17.20
N VAL A 166 -7.71 3.33 -17.33
CA VAL A 166 -9.12 3.75 -17.43
C VAL A 166 -9.70 4.11 -16.06
N ILE A 167 -9.39 3.32 -15.04
CA ILE A 167 -9.99 3.46 -13.70
C ILE A 167 -9.38 4.63 -12.91
N SER A 168 -8.12 5.01 -13.18
CA SER A 168 -7.44 6.12 -12.53
C SER A 168 -8.09 7.50 -12.77
N HIS A 169 -8.96 7.63 -13.77
CA HIS A 169 -9.72 8.86 -14.02
C HIS A 169 -10.92 9.07 -13.10
N LEU A 170 -11.23 8.11 -12.21
CA LEU A 170 -12.34 8.26 -11.26
C LEU A 170 -12.05 9.38 -10.24
N PRO A 171 -13.06 10.22 -9.90
CA PRO A 171 -12.78 11.54 -9.33
C PRO A 171 -12.36 11.52 -7.85
N ASN A 172 -12.84 10.56 -7.05
CA ASN A 172 -12.60 10.52 -5.59
C ASN A 172 -12.83 9.12 -4.98
N PHE A 173 -12.42 8.95 -3.71
CA PHE A 173 -12.56 7.70 -2.94
C PHE A 173 -14.00 7.16 -2.90
N ASN A 174 -14.99 8.05 -2.80
CA ASN A 174 -16.40 7.63 -2.73
C ASN A 174 -16.87 6.96 -4.04
N SER A 175 -16.37 7.44 -5.18
CA SER A 175 -16.64 6.83 -6.49
C SER A 175 -15.99 5.43 -6.62
N MET A 176 -14.94 5.17 -5.83
CA MET A 176 -14.25 3.88 -5.74
C MET A 176 -14.85 2.92 -4.72
N SER A 177 -15.85 3.34 -3.93
CA SER A 177 -16.40 2.52 -2.84
C SER A 177 -16.91 1.15 -3.32
N VAL A 178 -17.60 1.09 -4.46
CA VAL A 178 -18.07 -0.18 -5.05
C VAL A 178 -16.90 -1.07 -5.45
N ILE A 179 -15.87 -0.48 -6.07
CA ILE A 179 -14.66 -1.20 -6.50
C ILE A 179 -13.89 -1.72 -5.28
N SER A 180 -13.80 -0.93 -4.21
CA SER A 180 -13.16 -1.34 -2.96
C SER A 180 -13.95 -2.43 -2.24
N VAL A 181 -15.28 -2.36 -2.20
CA VAL A 181 -16.11 -3.44 -1.62
C VAL A 181 -15.91 -4.73 -2.41
N ALA A 182 -15.95 -4.67 -3.75
CA ALA A 182 -15.66 -5.83 -4.59
C ALA A 182 -14.24 -6.38 -4.30
N ALA A 183 -13.24 -5.51 -4.23
CA ALA A 183 -11.87 -5.90 -3.95
C ALA A 183 -11.70 -6.56 -2.57
N ALA A 184 -12.36 -6.05 -1.52
CA ALA A 184 -12.34 -6.67 -0.19
C ALA A 184 -13.00 -8.05 -0.15
N VAL A 185 -14.11 -8.23 -0.87
CA VAL A 185 -14.78 -9.54 -0.99
C VAL A 185 -13.88 -10.52 -1.76
N MET A 186 -13.24 -10.07 -2.84
CA MET A 186 -12.32 -10.89 -3.61
C MET A 186 -11.08 -11.28 -2.80
N SER A 187 -10.57 -10.41 -1.92
CA SER A 187 -9.42 -10.76 -1.09
C SER A 187 -9.70 -11.78 -0.01
N LEU A 188 -10.86 -11.68 0.63
CA LEU A 188 -11.33 -12.75 1.50
C LEU A 188 -11.48 -14.06 0.71
N SER A 189 -12.07 -13.99 -0.49
CA SER A 189 -12.34 -15.15 -1.32
C SER A 189 -11.07 -15.87 -1.78
N TYR A 190 -10.09 -15.16 -2.38
CA TYR A 190 -8.85 -15.82 -2.82
C TYR A 190 -8.02 -16.33 -1.64
N SER A 191 -8.06 -15.64 -0.48
CA SER A 191 -7.37 -16.10 0.73
C SER A 191 -8.01 -17.39 1.25
N THR A 192 -9.34 -17.44 1.30
CA THR A 192 -10.11 -18.64 1.65
C THR A 192 -9.85 -19.80 0.70
N ILE A 193 -9.76 -19.53 -0.60
CA ILE A 193 -9.39 -20.56 -1.57
C ILE A 193 -7.96 -21.04 -1.35
N ALA A 194 -7.01 -20.13 -1.10
CA ALA A 194 -5.60 -20.49 -0.91
C ALA A 194 -5.42 -21.45 0.29
N TRP A 195 -5.97 -21.14 1.46
CA TRP A 195 -5.87 -22.05 2.61
C TRP A 195 -6.82 -23.24 2.51
N GLY A 196 -8.03 -23.08 1.96
CA GLY A 196 -9.00 -24.17 1.80
C GLY A 196 -8.54 -25.26 0.83
N ALA A 197 -7.99 -24.86 -0.32
CA ALA A 197 -7.38 -25.79 -1.28
C ALA A 197 -6.16 -26.50 -0.67
N THR A 198 -5.40 -25.79 0.17
CA THR A 198 -4.25 -26.35 0.88
C THR A 198 -4.67 -27.43 1.89
N VAL A 199 -5.72 -27.19 2.68
CA VAL A 199 -6.26 -28.17 3.64
C VAL A 199 -6.83 -29.39 2.92
N HIS A 200 -7.60 -29.19 1.85
CA HIS A 200 -8.22 -30.29 1.12
C HIS A 200 -7.19 -31.24 0.49
N LYS A 201 -6.06 -30.69 0.00
CA LYS A 201 -4.99 -31.49 -0.60
C LYS A 201 -4.20 -32.31 0.43
N GLY A 202 -4.12 -31.84 1.67
CA GLY A 202 -3.29 -32.45 2.71
C GLY A 202 -1.79 -32.21 2.50
N VAL A 203 -0.98 -32.58 3.49
CA VAL A 203 0.48 -32.45 3.46
C VAL A 203 1.03 -33.26 2.28
N ARG A 204 1.89 -32.64 1.44
CA ARG A 204 2.54 -33.38 0.36
C ARG A 204 3.39 -34.53 0.95
N PRO A 205 3.54 -35.66 0.24
CA PRO A 205 4.57 -36.63 0.60
C PRO A 205 5.94 -35.93 0.60
N ASP A 206 6.78 -36.25 1.59
CA ASP A 206 8.17 -35.76 1.70
C ASP A 206 8.36 -34.24 1.85
N VAL A 207 7.46 -33.56 2.56
CA VAL A 207 7.62 -32.13 2.87
C VAL A 207 8.85 -31.89 3.74
N ASP A 208 9.72 -31.02 3.25
CA ASP A 208 10.91 -30.56 3.95
C ASP A 208 10.69 -29.18 4.58
N TYR A 209 11.07 -29.07 5.86
CA TYR A 209 11.04 -27.84 6.67
C TYR A 209 12.44 -27.38 7.09
N SER A 210 13.49 -27.93 6.47
CA SER A 210 14.87 -27.55 6.72
C SER A 210 15.16 -26.14 6.15
N SER A 211 16.42 -25.74 6.06
CA SER A 211 16.76 -24.43 5.50
C SER A 211 16.68 -24.43 3.98
N ARG A 212 16.04 -23.43 3.38
CA ARG A 212 15.92 -23.30 1.91
C ARG A 212 17.24 -23.11 1.18
N ALA A 213 18.21 -22.44 1.78
CA ALA A 213 19.53 -22.29 1.18
C ALA A 213 20.52 -23.30 1.76
N SER A 214 21.33 -23.88 0.88
CA SER A 214 22.41 -24.81 1.26
C SER A 214 23.58 -24.12 1.97
N THR A 215 23.65 -22.79 1.91
CA THR A 215 24.75 -22.00 2.49
C THR A 215 24.24 -21.08 3.60
N THR A 216 25.06 -20.89 4.64
CA THR A 216 24.76 -19.97 5.75
C THR A 216 24.47 -18.54 5.27
N PRO A 217 25.28 -17.93 4.37
CA PRO A 217 24.98 -16.61 3.86
C PRO A 217 23.64 -16.55 3.12
N GLY A 218 23.31 -17.59 2.34
CA GLY A 218 22.01 -17.69 1.67
C GLY A 218 20.84 -17.67 2.64
N ASN A 219 20.93 -18.43 3.73
CA ASN A 219 19.89 -18.47 4.76
C ASN A 219 19.73 -17.13 5.48
N VAL A 220 20.84 -16.43 5.76
CA VAL A 220 20.78 -15.08 6.35
C VAL A 220 20.06 -14.11 5.41
N PHE A 221 20.45 -14.03 4.13
CA PHE A 221 19.78 -13.11 3.20
C PHE A 221 18.30 -13.44 2.98
N ASN A 222 17.95 -14.73 2.94
CA ASN A 222 16.58 -15.19 2.84
C ASN A 222 15.75 -14.80 4.08
N PHE A 223 16.31 -14.98 5.28
CA PHE A 223 15.69 -14.52 6.53
C PHE A 223 15.44 -13.02 6.49
N LEU A 224 16.43 -12.23 6.06
CA LEU A 224 16.30 -10.78 5.91
C LEU A 224 15.20 -10.39 4.91
N ASN A 225 15.10 -11.07 3.76
CA ASN A 225 14.03 -10.82 2.78
C ASN A 225 12.65 -11.04 3.41
N ALA A 226 12.50 -12.14 4.14
CA ALA A 226 11.24 -12.54 4.76
C ALA A 226 10.77 -11.59 5.86
N LEU A 227 11.69 -10.88 6.54
CA LEU A 227 11.32 -9.77 7.43
C LEU A 227 10.55 -8.68 6.68
N GLY A 228 11.00 -8.37 5.45
CA GLY A 228 10.34 -7.41 4.58
C GLY A 228 9.03 -7.94 4.03
N ASP A 229 8.95 -9.21 3.64
CA ASP A 229 7.71 -9.84 3.18
C ASP A 229 6.60 -9.74 4.24
N VAL A 230 6.92 -10.02 5.51
CA VAL A 230 5.97 -9.87 6.64
C VAL A 230 5.60 -8.40 6.85
N ALA A 231 6.57 -7.48 6.82
CA ALA A 231 6.30 -6.04 7.00
C ALA A 231 5.41 -5.48 5.88
N PHE A 232 5.64 -5.90 4.63
CA PHE A 232 4.83 -5.54 3.47
C PHE A 232 3.39 -6.06 3.61
N ALA A 233 3.19 -7.27 4.15
CA ALA A 233 1.84 -7.82 4.30
C ALA A 233 0.92 -6.98 5.18
N TYR A 234 1.45 -6.29 6.20
CA TYR A 234 0.66 -5.44 7.09
C TYR A 234 0.64 -3.95 6.69
N ALA A 235 0.98 -3.67 5.44
CA ALA A 235 0.83 -2.36 4.80
C ALA A 235 -0.59 -1.79 4.90
N GLY A 236 -0.75 -0.48 5.10
CA GLY A 236 -2.06 0.19 5.04
C GLY A 236 -2.15 1.52 5.79
N HIS A 237 -1.19 1.80 6.67
CA HIS A 237 -1.15 3.00 7.50
C HIS A 237 -1.08 4.31 6.71
N ASN A 238 -0.45 4.28 5.53
CA ASN A 238 -0.24 5.46 4.70
C ASN A 238 -1.52 5.98 4.02
N VAL A 239 -2.64 5.25 4.10
CA VAL A 239 -3.95 5.68 3.58
C VAL A 239 -5.01 5.81 4.68
N VAL A 240 -4.65 5.57 5.94
CA VAL A 240 -5.63 5.46 7.03
C VAL A 240 -6.28 6.81 7.37
N LEU A 241 -5.51 7.89 7.33
CA LEU A 241 -6.01 9.24 7.64
C LEU A 241 -6.88 9.74 6.51
N GLU A 242 -6.48 9.44 5.28
CA GLU A 242 -7.20 9.69 4.05
C GLU A 242 -8.57 8.97 4.04
N ILE A 243 -8.61 7.70 4.47
CA ILE A 243 -9.88 6.96 4.65
C ILE A 243 -10.73 7.61 5.75
N GLN A 244 -10.13 7.95 6.90
CA GLN A 244 -10.84 8.57 8.02
C GLN A 244 -11.39 9.97 7.66
N ALA A 245 -10.72 10.71 6.78
CA ALA A 245 -11.14 12.02 6.30
C ALA A 245 -12.52 11.96 5.62
N THR A 246 -12.85 10.85 4.96
CA THR A 246 -14.14 10.62 4.28
C THR A 246 -15.31 10.39 5.24
N ILE A 247 -15.03 10.10 6.52
CA ILE A 247 -16.05 9.87 7.53
C ILE A 247 -16.51 11.23 8.10
N PRO A 248 -17.84 11.45 8.24
CA PRO A 248 -18.37 12.61 8.94
C PRO A 248 -17.81 12.69 10.37
N SER A 249 -17.52 13.91 10.83
CA SER A 249 -17.09 14.17 12.20
C SER A 249 -17.94 15.28 12.79
N THR A 250 -18.47 15.07 14.00
CA THR A 250 -19.18 16.10 14.78
C THR A 250 -18.57 16.19 16.19
N PRO A 251 -18.78 17.30 16.91
CA PRO A 251 -18.32 17.41 18.30
C PRO A 251 -18.82 16.29 19.21
N GLU A 252 -20.03 15.78 18.96
CA GLU A 252 -20.67 14.69 19.71
C GLU A 252 -20.15 13.31 19.29
N VAL A 253 -19.87 13.13 18.00
CA VAL A 253 -19.37 11.87 17.42
C VAL A 253 -18.12 12.15 16.57
N PRO A 254 -16.93 12.17 17.18
CA PRO A 254 -15.68 12.35 16.46
C PRO A 254 -15.42 11.18 15.51
N SER A 255 -14.83 11.45 14.33
CA SER A 255 -14.59 10.45 13.27
C SER A 255 -13.82 9.21 13.74
N LYS A 256 -13.00 9.34 14.79
CA LYS A 256 -12.21 8.24 15.36
C LYS A 256 -13.05 7.06 15.86
N VAL A 257 -14.27 7.31 16.34
CA VAL A 257 -15.15 6.26 16.89
C VAL A 257 -15.66 5.32 15.78
N PRO A 258 -16.34 5.80 14.72
CA PRO A 258 -16.71 4.96 13.59
C PRO A 258 -15.49 4.40 12.85
N MET A 259 -14.40 5.17 12.71
CA MET A 259 -13.17 4.70 12.09
C MET A 259 -12.60 3.48 12.81
N TRP A 260 -12.43 3.56 14.14
CA TRP A 260 -11.88 2.49 14.95
C TRP A 260 -12.71 1.21 14.90
N ARG A 261 -14.05 1.32 14.86
CA ARG A 261 -14.93 0.16 14.64
C ARG A 261 -14.62 -0.54 13.32
N GLY A 262 -14.45 0.21 12.24
CA GLY A 262 -14.09 -0.35 10.94
C GLY A 262 -12.70 -0.99 10.93
N VAL A 263 -11.71 -0.35 11.56
CA VAL A 263 -10.35 -0.88 11.71
C VAL A 263 -10.34 -2.22 12.45
N VAL A 264 -11.05 -2.33 13.57
CA VAL A 264 -11.11 -3.58 14.35
C VAL A 264 -11.69 -4.71 13.51
N VAL A 265 -12.77 -4.46 12.77
CA VAL A 265 -13.35 -5.44 11.84
C VAL A 265 -12.35 -5.81 10.74
N ALA A 266 -11.65 -4.84 10.17
CA ALA A 266 -10.64 -5.08 9.14
C ALA A 266 -9.49 -5.95 9.66
N TYR A 267 -8.97 -5.70 10.87
CA TYR A 267 -7.88 -6.49 11.45
C TYR A 267 -8.27 -7.92 11.81
N ILE A 268 -9.54 -8.15 12.17
CA ILE A 268 -10.08 -9.50 12.34
C ILE A 268 -10.10 -10.23 10.99
N ILE A 269 -10.56 -9.57 9.92
CA ILE A 269 -10.56 -10.13 8.56
C ILE A 269 -9.13 -10.41 8.09
N VAL A 270 -8.19 -9.49 8.31
CA VAL A 270 -6.76 -9.67 8.03
C VAL A 270 -6.23 -10.91 8.75
N ALA A 271 -6.52 -11.09 10.05
CA ALA A 271 -6.09 -12.26 10.80
C ALA A 271 -6.64 -13.57 10.20
N ILE A 272 -7.92 -13.59 9.82
CA ILE A 272 -8.58 -14.75 9.18
C ILE A 272 -7.98 -15.05 7.81
N CYS A 273 -7.50 -14.05 7.08
CA CYS A 273 -6.84 -14.26 5.79
C CYS A 273 -5.38 -14.71 5.97
N TYR A 274 -4.64 -14.03 6.86
CA TYR A 274 -3.18 -14.11 6.87
C TYR A 274 -2.65 -15.32 7.62
N PHE A 275 -3.12 -15.55 8.85
CA PHE A 275 -2.61 -16.65 9.66
C PHE A 275 -2.90 -18.02 9.03
N PRO A 276 -4.12 -18.31 8.54
CA PRO A 276 -4.39 -19.57 7.85
C PRO A 276 -3.57 -19.73 6.57
N VAL A 277 -3.48 -18.70 5.71
CA VAL A 277 -2.66 -18.78 4.49
C VAL A 277 -1.20 -19.05 4.85
N ALA A 278 -0.61 -18.26 5.74
CA ALA A 278 0.78 -18.40 6.16
C ALA A 278 1.09 -19.78 6.74
N PHE A 279 0.31 -20.20 7.74
CA PHE A 279 0.61 -21.41 8.51
C PHE A 279 0.23 -22.68 7.74
N LEU A 280 -0.94 -22.74 7.12
CA LEU A 280 -1.37 -23.92 6.38
C LEU A 280 -0.59 -24.05 5.07
N GLY A 281 -0.32 -22.93 4.39
CA GLY A 281 0.54 -22.90 3.21
C GLY A 281 1.94 -23.43 3.52
N TYR A 282 2.58 -22.93 4.58
CA TYR A 282 3.89 -23.44 4.98
C TYR A 282 3.85 -24.88 5.47
N TRP A 283 2.83 -25.26 6.25
CA TRP A 283 2.65 -26.65 6.69
C TRP A 283 2.42 -27.65 5.55
N MET A 284 1.86 -27.21 4.42
CA MET A 284 1.64 -28.14 3.31
C MET A 284 2.81 -28.23 2.34
N PHE A 285 3.50 -27.11 2.10
CA PHE A 285 4.53 -27.01 1.07
C PHE A 285 5.96 -26.96 1.61
N GLY A 286 6.16 -26.61 2.88
CA GLY A 286 7.49 -26.42 3.47
C GLY A 286 8.36 -25.50 2.62
N ASN A 287 9.57 -25.96 2.30
CA ASN A 287 10.56 -25.26 1.48
C ASN A 287 10.26 -25.21 -0.02
N SER A 288 9.25 -25.95 -0.49
CA SER A 288 8.89 -26.00 -1.91
C SER A 288 7.91 -24.92 -2.35
N VAL A 289 7.44 -24.09 -1.41
CA VAL A 289 6.52 -22.98 -1.72
C VAL A 289 7.22 -21.91 -2.55
N ASP A 290 6.55 -21.42 -3.58
CA ASP A 290 7.00 -20.27 -4.37
C ASP A 290 6.73 -18.97 -3.61
N ASP A 291 7.34 -17.87 -4.06
CA ASP A 291 7.14 -16.56 -3.46
C ASP A 291 5.69 -16.07 -3.50
N ASN A 292 4.89 -16.57 -4.44
CA ASN A 292 3.43 -16.45 -4.48
C ASN A 292 2.76 -17.83 -4.40
N ILE A 293 2.03 -18.07 -3.31
CA ILE A 293 1.36 -19.36 -3.03
C ILE A 293 0.42 -19.84 -4.16
N LEU A 294 -0.20 -18.92 -4.90
CA LEU A 294 -1.10 -19.29 -6.01
C LEU A 294 -0.33 -19.79 -7.24
N MET A 295 0.97 -19.52 -7.33
CA MET A 295 1.83 -20.07 -8.38
C MET A 295 2.19 -21.53 -8.10
N THR A 296 2.31 -21.91 -6.81
CA THR A 296 2.59 -23.28 -6.34
C THR A 296 1.38 -24.22 -6.47
N LEU A 297 0.16 -23.67 -6.51
CA LEU A 297 -1.07 -24.43 -6.67
C LEU A 297 -1.38 -24.68 -8.15
N GLU A 298 -1.69 -25.93 -8.51
CA GLU A 298 -1.99 -26.33 -9.91
C GLU A 298 -3.34 -27.03 -10.07
N LYS A 299 -3.87 -27.68 -9.02
CA LYS A 299 -5.10 -28.47 -9.08
C LYS A 299 -5.98 -28.23 -7.85
N PRO A 300 -7.32 -28.23 -8.02
CA PRO A 300 -8.05 -28.33 -9.29
C PRO A 300 -7.97 -27.03 -10.11
N VAL A 301 -7.77 -27.15 -11.43
CA VAL A 301 -7.43 -26.05 -12.36
C VAL A 301 -8.43 -24.89 -12.28
N TRP A 302 -9.73 -25.18 -12.35
CA TRP A 302 -10.78 -24.16 -12.34
C TRP A 302 -10.77 -23.31 -11.06
N LEU A 303 -10.46 -23.91 -9.91
CA LEU A 303 -10.46 -23.23 -8.62
C LEU A 303 -9.26 -22.27 -8.52
N ILE A 304 -8.10 -22.70 -9.01
CA ILE A 304 -6.89 -21.87 -9.01
C ILE A 304 -7.01 -20.74 -10.05
N ALA A 305 -7.64 -21.00 -11.20
CA ALA A 305 -7.94 -19.97 -12.18
C ALA A 305 -8.87 -18.88 -11.59
N ILE A 306 -9.94 -19.28 -10.90
CA ILE A 306 -10.84 -18.33 -10.21
C ILE A 306 -10.09 -17.55 -9.12
N ALA A 307 -9.24 -18.20 -8.32
CA ALA A 307 -8.46 -17.51 -7.28
C ALA A 307 -7.55 -16.43 -7.89
N ASN A 308 -6.87 -16.71 -8.99
CA ASN A 308 -6.05 -15.73 -9.69
C ASN A 308 -6.89 -14.60 -10.30
N LEU A 309 -8.08 -14.88 -10.85
CA LEU A 309 -9.00 -13.83 -11.30
C LEU A 309 -9.50 -12.95 -10.14
N PHE A 310 -9.75 -13.53 -8.96
CA PHE A 310 -10.08 -12.76 -7.77
C PHE A 310 -8.92 -11.87 -7.31
N VAL A 311 -7.68 -12.35 -7.40
CA VAL A 311 -6.49 -11.50 -7.17
C VAL A 311 -6.47 -10.33 -8.16
N VAL A 312 -6.69 -10.56 -9.45
CA VAL A 312 -6.74 -9.49 -10.47
C VAL A 312 -7.77 -8.43 -10.08
N VAL A 313 -9.00 -8.81 -9.74
CA VAL A 313 -10.05 -7.86 -9.35
C VAL A 313 -9.71 -7.13 -8.05
N HIS A 314 -9.16 -7.84 -7.07
CA HIS A 314 -8.74 -7.23 -5.81
C HIS A 314 -7.65 -6.17 -6.03
N VAL A 315 -6.59 -6.54 -6.75
CA VAL A 315 -5.44 -5.69 -7.01
C VAL A 315 -5.85 -4.47 -7.84
N ILE A 316 -6.85 -4.61 -8.73
CA ILE A 316 -7.47 -3.45 -9.40
C ILE A 316 -7.97 -2.42 -8.39
N GLY A 317 -8.75 -2.83 -7.39
CA GLY A 317 -9.28 -1.91 -6.38
C GLY A 317 -8.22 -1.39 -5.41
N SER A 318 -7.29 -2.24 -5.00
CA SER A 318 -6.25 -1.87 -4.03
C SER A 318 -5.28 -0.84 -4.62
N TYR A 319 -4.82 -1.02 -5.87
CA TYR A 319 -4.01 0.00 -6.58
C TYR A 319 -4.64 1.38 -6.51
N GLN A 320 -5.96 1.48 -6.72
CA GLN A 320 -6.63 2.77 -6.74
C GLN A 320 -6.67 3.45 -5.38
N ILE A 321 -6.71 2.66 -4.29
CA ILE A 321 -6.61 3.21 -2.93
C ILE A 321 -5.24 3.84 -2.69
N PHE A 322 -4.16 3.22 -3.19
CA PHE A 322 -2.79 3.72 -3.04
C PHE A 322 -2.44 4.84 -4.03
N ALA A 323 -3.02 4.85 -5.23
CA ALA A 323 -2.80 5.90 -6.22
C ALA A 323 -3.53 7.22 -5.88
N MET A 324 -4.66 7.16 -5.17
CA MET A 324 -5.48 8.34 -4.86
C MET A 324 -4.75 9.41 -4.03
N PRO A 325 -4.03 9.10 -2.94
CA PRO A 325 -3.21 10.08 -2.23
C PRO A 325 -2.15 10.74 -3.11
N VAL A 326 -1.50 9.99 -4.00
CA VAL A 326 -0.53 10.53 -4.98
C VAL A 326 -1.20 11.54 -5.90
N PHE A 327 -2.34 11.17 -6.49
CA PHE A 327 -3.10 12.06 -7.37
C PHE A 327 -3.52 13.33 -6.65
N ASP A 328 -3.95 13.20 -5.40
CA ASP A 328 -4.36 14.35 -4.63
C ASP A 328 -3.18 15.26 -4.25
N MET A 329 -2.02 14.71 -3.85
CA MET A 329 -0.82 15.52 -3.61
C MET A 329 -0.44 16.32 -4.86
N LEU A 330 -0.47 15.68 -6.03
CA LEU A 330 -0.19 16.34 -7.31
C LEU A 330 -1.24 17.42 -7.64
N GLU A 331 -2.52 17.08 -7.56
CA GLU A 331 -3.65 18.00 -7.81
C GLU A 331 -3.63 19.20 -6.84
N THR A 332 -3.27 18.97 -5.57
CA THR A 332 -3.11 20.00 -4.55
C THR A 332 -2.00 20.97 -4.91
N VAL A 333 -0.83 20.50 -5.34
CA VAL A 333 0.27 21.38 -5.76
C VAL A 333 -0.14 22.21 -6.98
N LEU A 334 -0.76 21.59 -7.99
CA LEU A 334 -1.18 22.27 -9.20
C LEU A 334 -2.23 23.36 -8.92
N VAL A 335 -3.24 23.06 -8.11
CA VAL A 335 -4.34 24.00 -7.85
C VAL A 335 -3.99 25.03 -6.78
N LYS A 336 -3.43 24.61 -5.63
CA LYS A 336 -3.18 25.53 -4.50
C LYS A 336 -1.86 26.30 -4.63
N LYS A 337 -0.81 25.71 -5.19
CA LYS A 337 0.53 26.35 -5.28
C LYS A 337 0.78 26.96 -6.65
N MET A 338 0.35 26.29 -7.73
CA MET A 338 0.56 26.77 -9.10
C MET A 338 -0.65 27.50 -9.69
N ASN A 339 -1.76 27.61 -8.95
CA ASN A 339 -2.97 28.34 -9.34
C ASN A 339 -3.60 27.88 -10.67
N PHE A 340 -3.50 26.58 -11.00
CA PHE A 340 -4.26 26.03 -12.13
C PHE A 340 -5.75 25.92 -11.78
N ASP A 341 -6.61 26.13 -12.79
CA ASP A 341 -8.05 26.01 -12.60
C ASP A 341 -8.48 24.53 -12.48
N PRO A 342 -9.26 24.19 -11.43
CA PRO A 342 -9.85 22.87 -11.27
C PRO A 342 -10.70 22.51 -12.49
N SER A 343 -10.25 21.54 -13.29
CA SER A 343 -10.96 21.14 -14.50
C SER A 343 -10.77 19.67 -14.82
N PHE A 344 -11.71 19.09 -15.56
CA PHE A 344 -11.58 17.72 -16.07
C PHE A 344 -10.33 17.57 -16.95
N LYS A 345 -9.98 18.60 -17.74
CA LYS A 345 -8.77 18.60 -18.56
C LYS A 345 -7.50 18.53 -17.72
N LEU A 346 -7.43 19.30 -16.62
CA LEU A 346 -6.31 19.23 -15.68
C LEU A 346 -6.19 17.83 -15.09
N ARG A 347 -7.30 17.26 -14.60
CA ARG A 347 -7.32 15.90 -14.04
C ARG A 347 -6.89 14.85 -15.06
N PHE A 348 -7.42 14.91 -16.27
CA PHE A 348 -7.05 13.99 -17.35
C PHE A 348 -5.57 14.11 -17.71
N ILE A 349 -5.05 15.33 -17.90
CA ILE A 349 -3.64 15.58 -18.25
C ILE A 349 -2.71 15.10 -17.14
N THR A 350 -2.97 15.50 -15.89
CA THR A 350 -2.15 15.16 -14.72
C THR A 350 -2.11 13.66 -14.46
N ARG A 351 -3.21 12.94 -14.76
CA ARG A 351 -3.32 11.49 -14.54
C ARG A 351 -3.02 10.62 -15.76
N SER A 352 -2.77 11.18 -16.95
CA SER A 352 -2.55 10.40 -18.19
C SER A 352 -1.21 10.60 -18.90
N LEU A 353 -0.41 11.61 -18.59
CA LEU A 353 0.80 11.89 -19.38
C LEU A 353 2.07 11.26 -18.80
N TYR A 354 2.63 10.30 -19.56
CA TYR A 354 4.03 9.93 -19.55
C TYR A 354 4.83 10.92 -20.42
N VAL A 355 5.84 11.58 -19.83
CA VAL A 355 6.95 12.34 -20.46
C VAL A 355 6.66 13.77 -20.99
N GLY A 356 7.46 14.72 -20.48
CA GLY A 356 8.40 15.54 -21.25
C GLY A 356 7.87 16.51 -22.33
N LYS A 357 8.12 17.80 -22.06
CA LYS A 357 8.01 18.99 -22.92
C LYS A 357 6.59 19.48 -23.23
N SER A 358 6.12 20.36 -22.33
CA SER A 358 5.29 21.51 -22.71
C SER A 358 6.14 22.78 -22.66
N HIS A 359 7.08 22.91 -23.61
CA HIS A 359 7.85 24.13 -23.83
C HIS A 359 7.01 25.20 -24.58
N ALA A 360 5.78 25.45 -24.14
CA ALA A 360 4.86 26.37 -24.81
C ALA A 360 3.86 27.13 -23.90
N LEU A 361 3.99 27.08 -22.57
CA LEU A 361 3.19 27.93 -21.66
C LEU A 361 3.98 28.57 -20.51
N LEU A 362 5.31 28.62 -20.59
CA LEU A 362 6.18 29.29 -19.61
C LEU A 362 6.93 30.47 -20.22
N THR A 363 6.20 31.52 -20.58
CA THR A 363 6.77 32.87 -20.74
C THR A 363 5.85 33.90 -20.11
N ARG A 364 5.74 33.86 -18.77
CA ARG A 364 5.54 35.03 -17.89
C ARG A 364 5.21 34.57 -16.46
N TYR A 365 6.25 34.31 -15.66
CA TYR A 365 6.42 34.94 -14.35
C TYR A 365 7.74 34.44 -13.75
N SER A 366 8.66 35.38 -13.56
CA SER A 366 9.95 35.15 -12.94
C SER A 366 9.76 35.10 -11.43
N TYR A 367 9.95 33.94 -10.80
CA TYR A 367 10.42 33.82 -9.42
C TYR A 367 11.13 32.47 -9.28
N SER A 368 12.31 32.51 -8.68
CA SER A 368 13.26 31.41 -8.55
C SER A 368 12.63 30.15 -7.93
N ILE A 369 12.42 29.12 -8.75
CA ILE A 369 12.01 27.78 -8.33
C ILE A 369 13.26 26.89 -8.41
N HIS A 370 13.73 26.40 -7.27
CA HIS A 370 14.82 25.44 -7.25
C HIS A 370 14.40 24.11 -7.88
N LEU A 371 15.31 23.57 -8.67
CA LEU A 371 15.25 22.46 -9.62
C LEU A 371 14.92 21.06 -9.03
N SER A 372 14.48 20.97 -7.76
CA SER A 372 14.19 19.71 -7.04
C SER A 372 12.71 19.35 -6.94
N ASP A 373 11.79 20.27 -7.21
CA ASP A 373 10.37 20.09 -6.88
C ASP A 373 9.48 19.77 -8.10
N LEU A 374 10.06 19.46 -9.27
CA LEU A 374 9.33 19.25 -10.53
C LEU A 374 9.51 17.84 -11.14
N PHE A 375 10.21 16.93 -10.45
CA PHE A 375 10.60 15.62 -11.03
C PHE A 375 9.62 14.45 -10.80
N LEU A 376 8.40 14.66 -10.26
CA LEU A 376 7.56 13.55 -9.77
C LEU A 376 6.07 13.57 -10.18
N ALA A 377 5.70 14.29 -11.25
CA ALA A 377 4.41 14.07 -11.92
C ALA A 377 4.63 13.11 -13.10
N LEU A 378 4.90 11.87 -12.74
CA LEU A 378 5.20 10.74 -13.60
C LEU A 378 3.92 9.89 -13.57
N ASP A 379 3.30 9.61 -14.72
CA ASP A 379 2.11 8.76 -14.82
C ASP A 379 2.28 7.52 -13.93
N CYS A 380 1.57 7.48 -12.79
CA CYS A 380 1.72 6.41 -11.82
C CYS A 380 1.51 5.06 -12.53
N ALA A 381 0.57 4.96 -13.47
CA ALA A 381 0.31 3.71 -14.18
C ALA A 381 1.44 3.35 -15.16
N ALA A 382 1.85 4.24 -16.06
CA ALA A 382 2.90 3.91 -17.03
C ALA A 382 4.29 3.71 -16.40
N VAL A 383 4.58 4.40 -15.29
CA VAL A 383 5.87 4.31 -14.59
C VAL A 383 5.92 3.09 -13.71
N THR A 384 4.86 2.83 -12.94
CA THR A 384 4.76 1.58 -12.17
C THR A 384 4.74 0.38 -13.11
N MET A 385 4.07 0.47 -14.27
CA MET A 385 4.13 -0.53 -15.33
C MET A 385 5.56 -0.70 -15.87
N PHE A 386 6.25 0.39 -16.24
CA PHE A 386 7.61 0.31 -16.75
C PHE A 386 8.56 -0.35 -15.74
N ILE A 387 8.50 0.07 -14.47
CA ILE A 387 9.33 -0.50 -13.40
C ILE A 387 8.94 -1.97 -13.14
N ALA A 388 7.65 -2.30 -13.12
CA ALA A 388 7.15 -3.67 -12.97
C ALA A 388 7.63 -4.59 -14.10
N ILE A 389 7.68 -4.10 -15.34
CA ILE A 389 8.25 -4.82 -16.48
C ILE A 389 9.76 -5.00 -16.33
N CYS A 390 10.45 -4.00 -15.78
CA CYS A 390 11.90 -4.04 -15.59
C CYS A 390 12.34 -4.98 -14.46
N ILE A 391 11.53 -5.06 -13.39
CA ILE A 391 11.87 -5.77 -12.16
C ILE A 391 10.66 -6.61 -11.70
N PRO A 392 10.23 -7.64 -12.47
CA PRO A 392 9.04 -8.43 -12.13
C PRO A 392 9.32 -9.50 -11.04
N PHE A 393 10.16 -9.19 -10.04
CA PHE A 393 10.59 -10.13 -9.00
C PHE A 393 9.74 -9.96 -7.75
N PHE A 394 8.60 -10.65 -7.70
CA PHE A 394 7.60 -10.53 -6.64
C PHE A 394 8.22 -10.57 -5.23
N GLY A 395 8.85 -11.68 -4.82
CA GLY A 395 9.43 -11.79 -3.47
C GLY A 395 10.57 -10.79 -3.18
N GLY A 396 11.30 -10.34 -4.20
CA GLY A 396 12.34 -9.33 -4.02
C GLY A 396 11.79 -7.92 -3.80
N LEU A 397 10.72 -7.56 -4.52
CA LEU A 397 10.04 -6.28 -4.36
C LEU A 397 9.34 -6.17 -3.00
N LEU A 398 8.65 -7.22 -2.56
CA LEU A 398 8.00 -7.25 -1.24
C LEU A 398 9.02 -7.10 -0.11
N GLY A 399 10.09 -7.92 -0.13
CA GLY A 399 11.18 -7.82 0.84
C GLY A 399 11.84 -6.44 0.89
N PHE A 400 12.07 -5.83 -0.28
CA PHE A 400 12.70 -4.51 -0.37
C PHE A 400 11.78 -3.38 0.13
N PHE A 401 10.58 -3.22 -0.43
CA PHE A 401 9.67 -2.14 -0.07
C PHE A 401 9.10 -2.32 1.35
N GLY A 402 8.87 -3.57 1.77
CA GLY A 402 8.43 -3.92 3.13
C GLY A 402 9.37 -3.38 4.21
N GLY A 403 10.68 -3.51 4.00
CA GLY A 403 11.68 -2.90 4.87
C GLY A 403 11.81 -1.39 4.66
N PHE A 404 12.12 -0.97 3.43
CA PHE A 404 12.61 0.38 3.16
C PHE A 404 11.54 1.47 3.34
N ALA A 405 10.29 1.16 3.02
CA ALA A 405 9.21 2.13 2.93
C ALA A 405 8.10 1.87 3.96
N PHE A 406 7.72 0.60 4.12
CA PHE A 406 6.64 0.22 5.02
C PHE A 406 7.03 0.24 6.49
N ALA A 407 8.18 -0.32 6.86
CA ALA A 407 8.60 -0.32 8.25
C ALA A 407 8.65 1.10 8.85
N PRO A 408 9.14 2.15 8.15
CA PRO A 408 9.01 3.53 8.62
C PRO A 408 7.59 4.00 8.86
N THR A 409 6.75 3.96 7.82
CA THR A 409 5.40 4.54 7.82
C THR A 409 4.42 3.77 8.70
N THR A 410 4.69 2.49 8.95
CA THR A 410 3.78 1.58 9.65
C THR A 410 4.25 1.29 11.07
N TYR A 411 5.52 0.92 11.27
CA TYR A 411 5.98 0.43 12.57
C TYR A 411 6.44 1.53 13.53
N PHE A 412 7.11 2.59 13.03
CA PHE A 412 7.78 3.52 13.94
C PHE A 412 7.44 4.99 13.78
N LEU A 413 7.17 5.52 12.59
CA LEU A 413 6.82 6.94 12.44
C LEU A 413 5.55 7.31 13.22
N PRO A 414 4.45 6.50 13.22
CA PRO A 414 3.30 6.77 14.08
C PRO A 414 3.66 6.84 15.57
N CYS A 415 4.58 5.99 16.03
CA CYS A 415 5.05 5.99 17.41
C CYS A 415 5.87 7.24 17.76
N ILE A 416 6.77 7.69 16.88
CA ILE A 416 7.55 8.92 17.09
C ILE A 416 6.62 10.14 17.14
N ILE A 417 5.66 10.21 16.23
CA ILE A 417 4.64 11.27 16.19
C ILE A 417 3.82 11.24 17.48
N TRP A 418 3.39 10.06 17.93
CA TRP A 418 2.64 9.90 19.20
C TRP A 418 3.43 10.40 20.40
N LEU A 419 4.71 10.03 20.52
CA LEU A 419 5.59 10.50 21.59
C LEU A 419 5.77 12.02 21.56
N THR A 420 5.80 12.62 20.37
CA THR A 420 5.95 14.07 20.18
C THR A 420 4.67 14.84 20.51
N LEU A 421 3.51 14.36 20.07
CA LEU A 421 2.24 15.07 20.21
C LEU A 421 1.51 14.76 21.52
N LYS A 422 1.38 13.48 21.91
CA LYS A 422 0.67 13.08 23.14
C LYS A 422 1.54 13.18 24.39
N LYS A 423 2.87 13.13 24.24
CA LYS A 423 3.86 13.24 25.34
C LYS A 423 3.50 12.37 26.56
N PRO A 424 3.33 11.04 26.40
CA PRO A 424 3.01 10.16 27.52
C PRO A 424 4.11 10.22 28.59
N LYS A 425 3.74 9.97 29.86
CA LYS A 425 4.70 9.96 30.98
C LYS A 425 5.85 8.99 30.68
N LYS A 426 7.09 9.44 30.88
CA LYS A 426 8.29 8.61 30.70
C LYS A 426 8.17 7.32 31.52
N PHE A 427 8.56 6.19 30.94
CA PHE A 427 8.43 4.85 31.52
C PHE A 427 6.99 4.38 31.79
N SER A 428 5.97 5.09 31.31
CA SER A 428 4.62 4.51 31.23
C SER A 428 4.57 3.37 30.21
N LEU A 429 3.55 2.53 30.31
CA LEU A 429 3.33 1.43 29.37
C LEU A 429 3.30 1.92 27.91
N SER A 430 2.57 3.01 27.62
CA SER A 430 2.54 3.61 26.29
C SER A 430 3.94 4.04 25.86
N TRP A 431 4.73 4.69 26.73
CA TRP A 431 6.08 5.12 26.39
C TRP A 431 7.00 3.94 26.03
N ILE A 432 6.94 2.85 26.81
CA ILE A 432 7.77 1.66 26.60
C ILE A 432 7.39 0.96 25.29
N ILE A 433 6.08 0.75 25.04
CA ILE A 433 5.59 0.10 23.82
C ILE A 433 6.00 0.88 22.57
N ASN A 434 5.91 2.22 22.61
CA ASN A 434 6.32 3.06 21.48
C ASN A 434 7.82 2.90 21.17
N TRP A 435 8.69 2.91 22.18
CA TRP A 435 10.12 2.68 21.96
C TRP A 435 10.44 1.28 21.45
N PHE A 436 9.73 0.26 21.93
CA PHE A 436 9.85 -1.09 21.41
C PHE A 436 9.50 -1.14 19.91
N CYS A 437 8.36 -0.56 19.51
CA CYS A 437 7.95 -0.48 18.10
C CYS A 437 8.96 0.29 17.25
N ILE A 438 9.55 1.37 17.80
CA ILE A 438 10.60 2.15 17.12
C ILE A 438 11.84 1.30 16.86
N ILE A 439 12.34 0.59 17.88
CA ILE A 439 13.54 -0.24 17.74
C ILE A 439 13.31 -1.36 16.71
N VAL A 440 12.17 -2.07 16.81
CA VAL A 440 11.81 -3.14 15.87
C VAL A 440 11.66 -2.58 14.45
N GLY A 441 10.94 -1.47 14.28
CA GLY A 441 10.73 -0.86 12.97
C GLY A 441 12.03 -0.36 12.32
N VAL A 442 12.94 0.23 13.10
CA VAL A 442 14.26 0.64 12.60
C VAL A 442 15.10 -0.57 12.20
N MET A 443 15.07 -1.67 12.99
CA MET A 443 15.73 -2.92 12.61
C MET A 443 15.19 -3.47 11.29
N LEU A 444 13.86 -3.51 11.10
CA LEU A 444 13.24 -3.94 9.85
C LEU A 444 13.68 -3.06 8.67
N THR A 445 13.73 -1.74 8.87
CA THR A 445 14.12 -0.77 7.83
C THR A 445 15.55 -0.95 7.35
N VAL A 446 16.47 -1.30 8.25
CA VAL A 446 17.88 -1.51 7.90
C VAL A 446 18.10 -2.91 7.33
N LEU A 447 17.52 -3.93 7.96
CA LEU A 447 17.87 -5.32 7.69
C LEU A 447 17.11 -5.91 6.50
N ALA A 448 15.82 -5.65 6.37
CA ALA A 448 15.00 -6.29 5.34
C ALA A 448 15.38 -5.90 3.90
N PRO A 449 15.68 -4.62 3.58
CA PRO A 449 16.04 -4.22 2.22
C PRO A 449 17.32 -4.89 1.71
N ILE A 450 18.23 -5.29 2.61
CA ILE A 450 19.44 -6.04 2.24
C ILE A 450 19.07 -7.40 1.63
N GLY A 451 18.11 -8.10 2.24
CA GLY A 451 17.58 -9.35 1.71
C GLY A 451 16.83 -9.15 0.39
N GLY A 452 15.91 -8.18 0.36
CA GLY A 452 15.17 -7.78 -0.85
C GLY A 452 16.08 -7.48 -2.04
N LEU A 453 17.08 -6.62 -1.84
CA LEU A 453 18.02 -6.23 -2.87
C LEU A 453 18.87 -7.42 -3.34
N ARG A 454 19.30 -8.30 -2.43
CA ARG A 454 20.02 -9.53 -2.80
C ARG A 454 19.14 -10.42 -3.67
N THR A 455 17.87 -10.61 -3.33
CA THR A 455 16.91 -11.39 -4.12
C THR A 455 16.73 -10.80 -5.52
N ILE A 456 16.58 -9.48 -5.63
CA ILE A 456 16.50 -8.76 -6.91
C ILE A 456 17.77 -8.97 -7.72
N ILE A 457 18.95 -8.76 -7.14
CA ILE A 457 20.25 -8.89 -7.84
C ILE A 457 20.45 -10.31 -8.36
N VAL A 458 20.11 -11.34 -7.57
CA VAL A 458 20.25 -12.74 -7.99
C VAL A 458 19.28 -13.07 -9.12
N SER A 459 18.02 -12.62 -9.01
CA SER A 459 16.99 -12.86 -10.03
C SER A 459 17.28 -12.12 -11.34
N ALA A 460 17.86 -10.92 -11.25
CA ALA A 460 18.23 -10.11 -12.40
C ALA A 460 19.34 -10.73 -13.27
N LYS A 461 20.18 -11.62 -12.72
CA LYS A 461 21.28 -12.27 -13.48
C LYS A 461 20.77 -13.19 -14.57
N THR A 462 19.61 -13.80 -14.38
CA THR A 462 19.01 -14.74 -15.34
C THR A 462 17.86 -14.11 -16.12
N TYR A 463 17.38 -12.94 -15.70
CA TYR A 463 16.32 -12.21 -16.37
C TYR A 463 16.83 -11.55 -17.65
N LYS A 464 16.12 -11.79 -18.75
CA LYS A 464 16.38 -11.12 -20.03
C LYS A 464 15.25 -10.13 -20.31
N PHE A 465 15.58 -8.84 -20.29
CA PHE A 465 14.64 -7.77 -20.62
C PHE A 465 13.97 -8.03 -21.97
N PHE A 466 12.64 -8.09 -21.97
CA PHE A 466 11.80 -8.24 -23.17
C PHE A 466 12.06 -9.52 -24.01
N SER A 467 12.85 -10.50 -23.54
CA SER A 467 13.24 -11.71 -24.28
C SER A 467 12.31 -12.89 -24.11
#